data_AF-A0A140CSY0-F1
#
_entry.id   AF-A0A140CSY0-F1
#
_cell.length_a   1.000
_cell.length_b   1.000
_cell.length_c   1.000
_cell.angle_alpha   90.00
_cell.angle_beta   90.00
_cell.angle_gamma   90.00
#
_symmetry.space_group_name_H-M   'P 1'
#
loop_
_entity.id
_entity.type
_entity.pdbx_description
1 polymer ?
#
loop_
_entity_poly.entity_id
_entity_poly.type
_entity_poly.pdbx_seq_one_letter_code
_entity_poly.pdbx_strand_id
1 'polypeptide(L)'
;GADMTIMEEGTELIGRLTRFLNGDKDVKLLLLTSCCPAWVNFFEHQFPNLREIPSTAKSPQQMFGAIAKSYFADKIGVKREDMVVVSVMPCLAKKYECGRDEFKVNGNPDVDYSISTREPAHLIKSANIDFRALPETDFDSPLGESTGAAVIFGATGGVIEAACRTAYEVITKKPLPKIDFHELRGLEGIRSATIDIDGIKINIGIAHGLSNA
;
A
#
# COMPACT_ATOMS: atom_id res chain seq x y z
N GLY A 1 -1.84 8.25 0.05
CA GLY A 1 -1.87 6.97 0.80
C GLY A 1 -0.95 5.95 0.16
N ALA A 2 -1.36 5.38 -0.97
CA ALA A 2 -0.58 4.35 -1.68
C ALA A 2 0.78 4.86 -2.18
N ASP A 3 0.86 6.11 -2.64
CA ASP A 3 2.14 6.73 -3.02
C ASP A 3 3.13 6.76 -1.85
N MET A 4 2.68 7.04 -0.63
CA MET A 4 3.54 6.98 0.56
C MET A 4 4.01 5.56 0.83
N THR A 5 3.15 4.56 0.64
CA THR A 5 3.53 3.15 0.76
C THR A 5 4.60 2.79 -0.25
N ILE A 6 4.51 3.24 -1.50
CA ILE A 6 5.55 3.00 -2.50
C ILE A 6 6.86 3.72 -2.20
N MET A 7 6.80 4.95 -1.67
CA MET A 7 8.01 5.65 -1.26
C MET A 7 8.75 4.86 -0.18
N GLU A 8 8.05 4.33 0.82
CA GLU A 8 8.66 3.53 1.88
C GLU A 8 9.05 2.12 1.42
N GLU A 9 8.14 1.34 0.80
CA GLU A 9 8.40 -0.03 0.31
C GLU A 9 9.48 -0.02 -0.78
N GLY A 10 9.44 0.96 -1.69
CA GLY A 10 10.44 1.15 -2.73
C GLY A 10 11.80 1.52 -2.16
N THR A 11 11.86 2.44 -1.20
CA THR A 11 13.11 2.78 -0.52
C THR A 11 13.67 1.60 0.28
N GLU A 12 12.81 0.82 0.95
CA GLU A 12 13.20 -0.39 1.66
C GLU A 12 13.78 -1.44 0.69
N LEU A 13 13.14 -1.65 -0.46
CA LEU A 13 13.64 -2.55 -1.50
C LEU A 13 15.04 -2.12 -1.97
N ILE A 14 15.22 -0.84 -2.29
CA ILE A 14 16.51 -0.28 -2.74
C ILE A 14 17.56 -0.44 -1.64
N GLY A 15 17.21 -0.16 -0.38
CA GLY A 15 18.10 -0.32 0.77
C GLY A 15 18.58 -1.76 0.96
N ARG A 16 17.66 -2.73 0.89
CA ARG A 16 18.00 -4.16 0.96
C ARG A 16 18.89 -4.60 -0.20
N LEU A 17 18.56 -4.17 -1.43
CA LEU A 17 19.34 -4.48 -2.63
C LEU A 17 20.75 -3.89 -2.57
N THR A 18 20.88 -2.64 -2.14
CA THR A 18 22.18 -1.94 -2.04
C THR A 18 23.09 -2.63 -1.02
N ARG A 19 22.56 -3.02 0.15
CA ARG A 19 23.32 -3.77 1.16
C ARG A 19 23.79 -5.11 0.62
N PHE A 20 22.93 -5.85 -0.06
CA PHE A 20 23.25 -7.12 -0.67
C PHE A 20 24.39 -7.00 -1.69
N LEU A 21 24.30 -6.01 -2.60
CA LEU A 21 25.32 -5.75 -3.61
C LEU A 21 26.66 -5.31 -2.99
N ASN A 22 26.63 -4.67 -1.82
CA ASN A 22 27.82 -4.30 -1.05
C ASN A 22 28.40 -5.47 -0.23
N GLY A 23 27.87 -6.69 -0.37
CA GLY A 23 28.40 -7.90 0.24
C GLY A 23 27.83 -8.27 1.61
N ASP A 24 26.77 -7.58 2.06
CA ASP A 24 26.02 -7.97 3.25
C ASP A 24 25.26 -9.28 2.97
N LYS A 25 25.66 -10.36 3.66
CA LYS A 25 25.04 -11.69 3.51
C LYS A 25 23.85 -11.91 4.44
N ASP A 26 23.68 -11.05 5.44
CA ASP A 26 22.63 -11.18 6.45
C ASP A 26 21.34 -10.44 6.04
N VAL A 27 21.43 -9.60 5.01
CA VAL A 27 20.28 -8.87 4.47
C VAL A 27 19.21 -9.82 3.94
N LYS A 28 17.96 -9.57 4.35
CA LYS A 28 16.79 -10.30 3.88
C LYS A 28 16.39 -9.79 2.49
N LEU A 29 17.02 -10.33 1.45
CA LEU A 29 16.84 -9.86 0.07
C LEU A 29 15.39 -10.03 -0.42
N LEU A 30 14.68 -11.06 0.05
CA LEU A 30 13.26 -11.22 -0.23
C LEU A 30 12.48 -10.14 0.53
N LEU A 31 11.76 -9.30 -0.21
CA LEU A 31 10.81 -8.32 0.32
C LEU A 31 9.39 -8.76 -0.07
N LEU A 32 8.57 -9.08 0.92
CA LEU A 32 7.15 -9.38 0.72
C LEU A 32 6.34 -8.12 1.01
N THR A 33 5.41 -7.76 0.13
CA THR A 33 4.51 -6.62 0.37
C THR A 33 3.66 -6.86 1.61
N SER A 34 3.38 -5.82 2.38
CA SER A 34 2.66 -5.89 3.66
C SER A 34 1.29 -5.19 3.64
N CYS A 35 0.92 -4.59 2.51
CA CYS A 35 -0.27 -3.75 2.41
C CYS A 35 -1.62 -4.51 2.50
N CYS A 36 -1.62 -5.84 2.30
CA CYS A 36 -2.79 -6.70 2.38
C CYS A 36 -2.90 -7.34 3.78
N PRO A 37 -3.88 -6.94 4.62
CA PRO A 37 -3.97 -7.43 6.00
C PRO A 37 -4.33 -8.91 6.09
N ALA A 38 -5.07 -9.45 5.10
CA ALA A 38 -5.36 -10.89 5.06
C ALA A 38 -4.09 -11.72 4.84
N TRP A 39 -3.19 -11.24 3.98
CA TRP A 39 -1.88 -11.83 3.75
C TRP A 39 -1.00 -11.74 4.99
N VAL A 40 -0.92 -10.56 5.63
CA VAL A 40 -0.14 -10.37 6.87
C VAL A 40 -0.61 -11.34 7.96
N ASN A 41 -1.93 -11.44 8.16
CA ASN A 41 -2.50 -12.34 9.15
C ASN A 41 -2.16 -13.82 8.85
N PHE A 42 -2.32 -14.25 7.59
CA PHE A 42 -1.91 -15.59 7.16
C PHE A 42 -0.43 -15.86 7.43
N PHE A 43 0.44 -14.92 7.04
CA PHE A 43 1.88 -15.04 7.17
C PHE A 43 2.34 -15.09 8.64
N GLU A 44 1.79 -14.24 9.51
CA GLU A 44 2.09 -14.22 10.95
C GLU A 44 1.76 -15.56 11.64
N HIS A 45 0.70 -16.25 11.16
CA HIS A 45 0.27 -17.55 11.69
C HIS A 45 1.04 -18.73 11.10
N GLN A 46 1.21 -18.78 9.78
CA GLN A 46 1.81 -19.93 9.10
C GLN A 46 3.34 -19.89 9.09
N PHE A 47 3.93 -18.69 9.08
CA PHE A 47 5.38 -18.49 8.95
C PHE A 47 5.96 -17.57 10.05
N PRO A 48 5.74 -17.88 11.35
CA PRO A 48 6.16 -17.02 12.45
C PRO A 48 7.68 -16.82 12.54
N ASN A 49 8.47 -17.74 11.96
CA ASN A 49 9.93 -17.66 11.93
C ASN A 49 10.46 -16.71 10.83
N LEU A 50 9.60 -16.22 9.93
CA LEU A 50 9.96 -15.40 8.78
C LEU A 50 9.46 -13.95 8.90
N ARG A 51 9.12 -13.50 10.12
CA ARG A 51 8.50 -12.18 10.39
C ARG A 51 9.30 -10.97 9.91
N GLU A 52 10.61 -11.12 9.68
CA GLU A 52 11.48 -10.05 9.17
C GLU A 52 11.46 -9.91 7.64
N ILE A 53 10.84 -10.85 6.93
CA ILE A 53 10.80 -10.84 5.46
C ILE A 53 9.84 -9.79 4.90
N PRO A 54 8.59 -9.65 5.40
CA PRO A 54 7.67 -8.62 4.93
C PRO A 54 8.24 -7.21 5.09
N SER A 55 7.74 -6.29 4.26
CA SER A 55 8.06 -4.87 4.38
C SER A 55 7.56 -4.33 5.72
N THR A 56 8.37 -3.44 6.29
CA THR A 56 8.04 -2.68 7.49
C THR A 56 7.08 -1.52 7.21
N ALA A 57 6.83 -1.20 5.94
CA ALA A 57 5.90 -0.18 5.53
C ALA A 57 4.47 -0.50 6.03
N LYS A 58 3.80 0.51 6.57
CA LYS A 58 2.36 0.45 6.86
C LYS A 58 1.56 0.35 5.56
N SER A 59 0.36 -0.22 5.62
CA SER A 59 -0.54 -0.20 4.46
C SER A 59 -1.00 1.22 4.10
N PRO A 60 -1.48 1.46 2.86
CA PRO A 60 -1.96 2.78 2.45
C PRO A 60 -3.03 3.38 3.37
N GLN A 61 -3.89 2.53 3.94
CA GLN A 61 -4.91 2.93 4.92
C GLN A 61 -4.26 3.50 6.17
N GLN A 62 -3.30 2.77 6.74
CA GLN A 62 -2.69 3.13 8.01
C GLN A 62 -1.69 4.26 7.87
N MET A 63 -0.94 4.33 6.77
CA MET A 63 -0.10 5.48 6.46
C MET A 63 -0.93 6.76 6.33
N PHE A 64 -2.06 6.69 5.61
CA PHE A 64 -2.94 7.84 5.48
C PHE A 64 -3.51 8.28 6.82
N GLY A 65 -4.04 7.33 7.61
CA GLY A 65 -4.58 7.64 8.94
C GLY A 65 -3.56 8.29 9.88
N ALA A 66 -2.33 7.77 9.90
CA ALA A 66 -1.24 8.33 10.69
C ALA A 66 -0.93 9.79 10.28
N ILE A 67 -0.82 10.08 8.98
CA ILE A 67 -0.54 11.43 8.46
C ILE A 67 -1.72 12.39 8.66
N ALA A 68 -2.95 11.91 8.47
CA ALA A 68 -4.16 12.69 8.71
C ALA A 68 -4.21 13.19 10.16
N LYS A 69 -4.00 12.29 11.12
CA LYS A 69 -4.08 12.58 12.56
C LYS A 69 -2.80 13.14 13.18
N SER A 70 -1.76 13.36 12.40
CA SER A 70 -0.53 14.04 12.84
C SER A 70 -0.33 15.30 12.01
N TYR A 71 0.39 15.19 10.90
CA TYR A 71 0.73 16.30 10.03
C TYR A 71 -0.47 17.17 9.63
N PHE A 72 -1.59 16.57 9.19
CA PHE A 72 -2.73 17.35 8.73
C PHE A 72 -3.52 17.96 9.88
N ALA A 73 -3.74 17.20 10.96
CA ALA A 73 -4.35 17.69 12.19
C ALA A 73 -3.62 18.93 12.74
N ASP A 74 -2.28 18.88 12.83
CA ASP A 74 -1.44 20.01 13.23
C ASP A 74 -1.60 21.20 12.28
N LYS A 75 -1.64 20.94 10.96
CA LYS A 75 -1.77 21.97 9.93
C LYS A 75 -3.09 22.73 9.99
N ILE A 76 -4.18 22.07 10.39
CA ILE A 76 -5.52 22.68 10.53
C ILE A 76 -5.84 23.10 11.96
N GLY A 77 -4.92 22.90 12.92
CA GLY A 77 -5.10 23.27 14.32
C GLY A 77 -6.14 22.42 15.06
N VAL A 78 -6.38 21.19 14.60
CA VAL A 78 -7.32 20.23 15.23
C VAL A 78 -6.52 19.20 16.00
N LYS A 79 -6.98 18.82 17.19
CA LYS A 79 -6.32 17.75 17.96
C LYS A 79 -6.59 16.40 17.33
N ARG A 80 -5.65 15.48 17.47
CA ARG A 80 -5.79 14.08 17.02
C ARG A 80 -7.07 13.42 17.52
N GLU A 81 -7.42 13.68 18.78
CA GLU A 81 -8.59 13.08 19.44
C GLU A 81 -9.91 13.61 18.88
N ASP A 82 -9.90 14.81 18.29
CA ASP A 82 -11.07 15.49 17.72
C ASP A 82 -11.26 15.16 16.23
N MET A 83 -10.31 14.44 15.61
CA MET A 83 -10.37 14.04 14.20
C MET A 83 -10.84 12.59 14.05
N VAL A 84 -11.89 12.40 13.24
CA VAL A 84 -12.39 11.07 12.87
C VAL A 84 -11.99 10.74 11.44
N VAL A 85 -11.18 9.70 11.27
CA VAL A 85 -10.73 9.18 9.99
C VAL A 85 -11.54 7.93 9.63
N VAL A 86 -12.35 8.05 8.58
CA VAL A 86 -13.14 6.95 8.02
C VAL A 86 -12.54 6.52 6.69
N SER A 87 -12.23 5.23 6.58
CA SER A 87 -11.66 4.65 5.38
C SER A 87 -12.71 3.84 4.60
N VAL A 88 -12.84 4.09 3.30
CA VAL A 88 -13.70 3.30 2.41
C VAL A 88 -12.86 2.28 1.65
N MET A 89 -13.11 0.99 1.89
CA MET A 89 -12.25 -0.09 1.41
C MET A 89 -13.04 -1.18 0.69
N PRO A 90 -12.50 -1.81 -0.38
CA PRO A 90 -13.12 -2.95 -1.04
C PRO A 90 -12.91 -4.28 -0.28
N CYS A 91 -12.37 -4.25 0.94
CA CYS A 91 -11.95 -5.44 1.68
C CYS A 91 -12.40 -5.37 3.14
N LEU A 92 -12.96 -6.46 3.67
CA LEU A 92 -13.35 -6.55 5.08
C LEU A 92 -12.16 -6.71 6.03
N ALA A 93 -11.04 -7.28 5.56
CA ALA A 93 -9.84 -7.42 6.38
C ALA A 93 -9.25 -6.06 6.79
N LYS A 94 -9.58 -4.97 6.07
CA LYS A 94 -9.24 -3.60 6.47
C LYS A 94 -9.96 -3.12 7.73
N LYS A 95 -11.13 -3.67 8.05
CA LYS A 95 -11.83 -3.45 9.32
C LYS A 95 -11.09 -4.09 10.49
N TYR A 96 -10.52 -5.27 10.28
CA TYR A 96 -9.64 -5.89 11.27
C TYR A 96 -8.36 -5.07 11.45
N GLU A 97 -7.76 -4.62 10.33
CA GLU A 97 -6.53 -3.83 10.37
C GLU A 97 -6.67 -2.53 11.17
N CYS A 98 -7.79 -1.80 11.09
CA CYS A 98 -7.97 -0.57 11.89
C CYS A 98 -8.11 -0.82 13.39
N GLY A 99 -8.47 -2.05 13.80
CA GLY A 99 -8.60 -2.43 15.22
C GLY A 99 -7.28 -2.81 15.91
N ARG A 100 -6.21 -3.03 15.14
CA ARG A 100 -4.89 -3.47 15.64
C ARG A 100 -4.25 -2.43 16.56
N ASP A 101 -3.68 -2.87 17.68
CA ASP A 101 -3.19 -1.98 18.76
C ASP A 101 -1.94 -1.19 18.36
N GLU A 102 -1.10 -1.75 17.48
CA GLU A 102 0.08 -1.10 16.92
C GLU A 102 -0.23 0.12 16.03
N PHE A 103 -1.50 0.28 15.62
CA PHE A 103 -1.96 1.44 14.85
C PHE A 103 -2.70 2.45 15.72
N LYS A 104 -2.29 2.56 16.98
CA LYS A 104 -2.82 3.53 17.95
C LYS A 104 -1.68 4.36 18.54
N VAL A 105 -1.95 5.64 18.75
CA VAL A 105 -1.06 6.54 19.50
C VAL A 105 -1.82 6.96 20.75
N ASN A 106 -1.30 6.63 21.93
CA ASN A 106 -1.97 6.89 23.22
C ASN A 106 -3.42 6.36 23.26
N GLY A 107 -3.66 5.19 22.67
CA GLY A 107 -4.99 4.58 22.57
C GLY A 107 -5.90 5.17 21.49
N ASN A 108 -5.49 6.25 20.80
CA ASN A 108 -6.24 6.84 19.68
C ASN A 108 -5.82 6.19 18.34
N PRO A 109 -6.73 5.50 17.62
CA PRO A 109 -6.39 4.81 16.37
C PRO A 109 -6.00 5.75 15.24
N ASP A 110 -5.09 5.33 14.37
CA ASP A 110 -4.72 6.03 13.13
C ASP A 110 -5.93 6.14 12.18
N VAL A 111 -6.75 5.09 12.12
CA VAL A 111 -8.02 5.05 11.38
C VAL A 111 -9.13 4.58 12.33
N ASP A 112 -10.15 5.41 12.55
CA ASP A 112 -11.22 5.13 13.51
C ASP A 112 -12.18 4.06 12.99
N TYR A 113 -12.55 4.16 11.70
CA TYR A 113 -13.51 3.25 11.09
C TYR A 113 -13.06 2.86 9.68
N SER A 114 -13.27 1.59 9.33
CA SER A 114 -13.18 1.12 7.96
C SER A 114 -14.55 0.59 7.54
N ILE A 115 -15.08 1.12 6.43
CA ILE A 115 -16.35 0.70 5.84
C ILE A 115 -16.10 0.09 4.46
N SER A 116 -16.84 -0.97 4.16
CA SER A 116 -16.81 -1.60 2.84
C SER A 116 -17.47 -0.71 1.80
N THR A 117 -17.11 -0.84 0.52
CA THR A 117 -17.74 -0.10 -0.59
C THR A 117 -19.28 -0.24 -0.64
N ARG A 118 -19.84 -1.32 -0.10
CA ARG A 118 -21.29 -1.56 -0.02
C ARG A 118 -21.99 -0.65 0.99
N GLU A 119 -21.32 -0.28 2.07
CA GLU A 119 -21.88 0.54 3.15
C GLU A 119 -22.19 1.98 2.71
N PRO A 120 -21.26 2.76 2.11
CA PRO A 120 -21.58 4.08 1.59
C PRO A 120 -22.52 3.99 0.39
N ALA A 121 -22.45 2.93 -0.44
CA ALA A 121 -23.42 2.73 -1.52
C ALA A 121 -24.85 2.57 -0.99
N HIS A 122 -25.03 1.93 0.18
CA HIS A 122 -26.31 1.86 0.85
C HIS A 122 -26.72 3.21 1.44
N LEU A 123 -25.81 3.94 2.09
CA LEU A 123 -26.08 5.27 2.64
C LEU A 123 -26.51 6.28 1.57
N ILE A 124 -25.83 6.31 0.42
CA ILE A 124 -26.17 7.16 -0.72
C ILE A 124 -27.60 6.88 -1.20
N LYS A 125 -27.97 5.60 -1.33
CA LYS A 125 -29.32 5.19 -1.72
C LYS A 125 -30.37 5.57 -0.68
N SER A 126 -30.08 5.33 0.61
CA SER A 126 -30.99 5.65 1.70
C SER A 126 -31.17 7.16 1.90
N ALA A 127 -30.17 7.97 1.54
CA ALA A 127 -30.25 9.42 1.52
C ALA A 127 -30.96 9.98 0.27
N ASN A 128 -31.47 9.11 -0.62
CA ASN A 128 -32.13 9.48 -1.88
C ASN A 128 -31.26 10.39 -2.78
N ILE A 129 -29.94 10.17 -2.77
CA ILE A 129 -28.99 10.90 -3.60
C ILE A 129 -28.87 10.19 -4.96
N ASP A 130 -29.15 10.92 -6.05
CA ASP A 130 -28.85 10.43 -7.40
C ASP A 130 -27.35 10.58 -7.69
N PHE A 131 -26.59 9.53 -7.37
CA PHE A 131 -25.14 9.49 -7.55
C PHE A 131 -24.71 9.75 -9.00
N ARG A 132 -25.54 9.40 -10.00
CA ARG A 132 -25.20 9.57 -11.42
C ARG A 132 -25.36 11.01 -11.90
N ALA A 133 -26.14 11.81 -11.20
CA ALA A 133 -26.40 13.20 -11.52
C ALA A 133 -25.46 14.17 -10.77
N LEU A 134 -24.62 13.67 -9.86
CA LEU A 134 -23.68 14.50 -9.12
C LEU A 134 -22.61 15.06 -10.06
N PRO A 135 -22.26 16.36 -9.95
CA PRO A 135 -21.14 16.92 -10.68
C PRO A 135 -19.82 16.32 -10.16
N GLU A 136 -18.84 16.22 -11.05
CA GLU A 136 -17.47 15.91 -10.64
C GLU A 136 -16.92 17.08 -9.80
N THR A 137 -16.16 16.72 -8.76
CA THR A 137 -15.49 17.68 -7.88
C THR A 137 -14.09 17.17 -7.60
N ASP A 138 -13.15 18.09 -7.40
CA ASP A 138 -11.77 17.75 -7.08
C ASP A 138 -11.66 17.18 -5.67
N PHE A 139 -10.64 16.35 -5.44
CA PHE A 139 -10.29 15.90 -4.10
C PHE A 139 -9.70 17.03 -3.25
N ASP A 140 -9.87 16.95 -1.93
CA ASP A 140 -9.37 17.94 -0.99
C ASP A 140 -7.84 18.03 -0.96
N SER A 141 -7.30 19.25 -0.97
CA SER A 141 -5.87 19.50 -0.77
C SER A 141 -5.52 19.63 0.73
N PRO A 142 -4.36 19.13 1.20
CA PRO A 142 -3.24 18.57 0.42
C PRO A 142 -3.25 17.03 0.34
N LEU A 143 -4.21 16.34 0.96
CA LEU A 143 -4.14 14.87 1.13
C LEU A 143 -4.84 14.06 0.02
N GLY A 144 -5.56 14.73 -0.89
CA GLY A 144 -6.37 14.11 -1.94
C GLY A 144 -5.63 13.81 -3.25
N GLU A 145 -4.43 14.36 -3.46
CA GLU A 145 -3.65 14.08 -4.66
C GLU A 145 -3.17 12.62 -4.68
N SER A 146 -3.21 11.99 -5.86
CA SER A 146 -2.74 10.62 -6.07
C SER A 146 -2.09 10.45 -7.45
N THR A 147 -1.10 9.56 -7.56
CA THR A 147 -0.44 9.28 -8.84
C THR A 147 -1.05 8.07 -9.56
N GLY A 148 -0.73 7.91 -10.86
CA GLY A 148 -1.11 6.70 -11.61
C GLY A 148 -0.54 5.39 -11.03
N ALA A 149 0.52 5.47 -10.21
CA ALA A 149 1.06 4.31 -9.50
C ALA A 149 0.15 3.92 -8.31
N ALA A 150 -0.44 4.90 -7.60
CA ALA A 150 -1.43 4.64 -6.56
C ALA A 150 -2.72 4.00 -7.11
N VAL A 151 -3.13 4.35 -8.33
CA VAL A 151 -4.37 3.82 -8.95
C VAL A 151 -4.28 2.31 -9.23
N ILE A 152 -3.11 1.79 -9.60
CA ILE A 152 -2.94 0.37 -9.94
C ILE A 152 -2.85 -0.56 -8.72
N PHE A 153 -2.76 -0.03 -7.48
CA PHE A 153 -2.69 -0.82 -6.24
C PHE A 153 -3.84 -1.82 -6.08
N GLY A 154 -5.02 -1.50 -6.62
CA GLY A 154 -6.20 -2.36 -6.55
C GLY A 154 -6.12 -3.60 -7.44
N ALA A 155 -5.19 -3.65 -8.39
CA ALA A 155 -4.99 -4.77 -9.29
C ALA A 155 -3.85 -5.67 -8.81
N THR A 156 -3.98 -6.98 -9.04
CA THR A 156 -2.89 -7.94 -8.77
C THR A 156 -1.65 -7.61 -9.60
N GLY A 157 -0.50 -7.52 -8.93
CA GLY A 157 0.76 -7.08 -9.54
C GLY A 157 0.97 -5.56 -9.52
N GLY A 158 -0.04 -4.75 -9.20
CA GLY A 158 0.07 -3.29 -9.26
C GLY A 158 1.00 -2.69 -8.20
N VAL A 159 1.03 -3.26 -6.99
CA VAL A 159 1.93 -2.78 -5.91
C VAL A 159 3.39 -2.97 -6.30
N ILE A 160 3.75 -4.16 -6.79
CA ILE A 160 5.13 -4.44 -7.20
C ILE A 160 5.51 -3.69 -8.48
N GLU A 161 4.56 -3.50 -9.42
CA GLU A 161 4.77 -2.65 -10.59
C GLU A 161 5.12 -1.21 -10.17
N ALA A 162 4.40 -0.64 -9.20
CA ALA A 162 4.67 0.69 -8.67
C ALA A 162 6.01 0.77 -7.91
N ALA A 163 6.38 -0.26 -7.15
CA ALA A 163 7.67 -0.32 -6.49
C ALA A 163 8.83 -0.40 -7.49
N CYS A 164 8.69 -1.19 -8.56
CA CYS A 164 9.70 -1.28 -9.63
C CYS A 164 9.89 0.04 -10.38
N ARG A 165 8.80 0.79 -10.65
CA ARG A 165 8.90 2.12 -11.26
C ARG A 165 9.79 3.05 -10.43
N THR A 166 9.52 3.10 -9.12
CA THR A 166 10.28 3.95 -8.19
C THR A 166 11.72 3.48 -8.04
N ALA A 167 11.94 2.16 -7.90
CA ALA A 167 13.27 1.60 -7.77
C ALA A 167 14.16 1.91 -8.99
N TYR A 168 13.61 1.83 -10.20
CA TYR A 168 14.35 2.15 -11.42
C TYR A 168 14.82 3.60 -11.42
N GLU A 169 13.92 4.57 -11.21
CA GLU A 169 14.29 5.98 -11.30
C GLU A 169 15.26 6.40 -10.19
N VAL A 170 15.10 5.86 -8.99
CA VAL A 170 15.99 6.17 -7.85
C VAL A 170 17.38 5.56 -8.05
N ILE A 171 17.48 4.31 -8.52
CA ILE A 171 18.77 3.63 -8.74
C ILE A 171 19.50 4.24 -9.94
N THR A 172 18.80 4.40 -11.06
CA THR A 172 19.43 4.82 -12.32
C THR A 172 19.60 6.33 -12.43
N LYS A 173 18.87 7.11 -11.61
CA LYS A 173 18.72 8.57 -11.72
C LYS A 173 18.28 9.03 -13.13
N LYS A 174 17.65 8.13 -13.89
CA LYS A 174 17.15 8.36 -15.24
C LYS A 174 15.63 8.18 -15.24
N PRO A 175 14.90 8.93 -16.08
CA PRO A 175 13.48 8.70 -16.25
C PRO A 175 13.27 7.29 -16.81
N LEU A 176 12.27 6.59 -16.27
CA LEU A 176 11.94 5.24 -16.71
C LEU A 176 11.45 5.28 -18.18
N PRO A 177 12.10 4.56 -19.12
CA PRO A 177 11.74 4.62 -20.53
C PRO A 177 10.37 3.99 -20.83
N LYS A 178 9.90 3.05 -19.98
CA LYS A 178 8.61 2.39 -20.12
C LYS A 178 7.96 2.20 -18.75
N ILE A 179 6.81 2.83 -18.56
CA ILE A 179 6.04 2.82 -17.31
C ILE A 179 5.26 1.51 -17.14
N ASP A 180 4.82 0.89 -18.24
CA ASP A 180 3.98 -0.30 -18.22
C ASP A 180 4.79 -1.61 -18.19
N PHE A 181 4.68 -2.33 -17.06
CA PHE A 181 5.24 -3.67 -16.89
C PHE A 181 4.14 -4.72 -17.09
N HIS A 182 3.78 -4.98 -18.36
CA HIS A 182 2.69 -5.92 -18.69
C HIS A 182 2.91 -7.34 -18.15
N GLU A 183 4.16 -7.76 -17.99
CA GLU A 183 4.54 -9.05 -17.40
C GLU A 183 4.13 -9.23 -15.93
N LEU A 184 3.85 -8.12 -15.21
CA LEU A 184 3.37 -8.16 -13.82
C LEU A 184 1.83 -8.22 -13.75
N ARG A 185 1.15 -7.92 -14.86
CA ARG A 185 -0.31 -7.88 -14.95
C ARG A 185 -0.88 -9.24 -15.37
N GLY A 186 -2.10 -9.53 -14.93
CA GLY A 186 -2.80 -10.78 -15.28
C GLY A 186 -3.64 -11.31 -14.12
N LEU A 187 -4.35 -12.41 -14.33
CA LEU A 187 -5.20 -13.06 -13.31
C LEU A 187 -4.75 -14.50 -12.99
N GLU A 188 -3.63 -14.94 -13.56
CA GLU A 188 -3.04 -16.25 -13.26
C GLU A 188 -2.66 -16.35 -11.77
N GLY A 189 -2.84 -17.54 -11.19
CA GLY A 189 -2.68 -17.75 -9.75
C GLY A 189 -1.27 -17.47 -9.21
N ILE A 190 -0.24 -17.88 -9.94
CA ILE A 190 1.17 -17.57 -9.65
C ILE A 190 1.81 -17.06 -10.93
N ARG A 191 2.52 -15.94 -10.84
CA ARG A 191 3.28 -15.36 -11.96
C ARG A 191 4.69 -15.04 -11.49
N SER A 192 5.63 -15.06 -12.44
CA SER A 192 6.98 -14.59 -12.20
C SER A 192 7.46 -13.73 -13.36
N ALA A 193 8.32 -12.75 -13.05
CA ALA A 193 8.96 -11.91 -14.03
C ALA A 193 10.38 -11.57 -13.57
N THR A 194 11.26 -11.26 -14.53
CA THR A 194 12.59 -10.73 -14.23
C THR A 194 12.69 -9.34 -14.82
N ILE A 195 12.84 -8.34 -13.95
CA ILE A 195 13.02 -6.94 -14.36
C ILE A 195 14.49 -6.59 -14.30
N ASP A 196 15.03 -6.03 -15.39
CA ASP A 196 16.40 -5.52 -15.43
C ASP A 196 16.41 -4.03 -15.06
N ILE A 197 17.10 -3.71 -13.96
CA ILE A 197 17.36 -2.34 -13.53
C ILE A 197 18.86 -2.07 -13.66
N ASP A 198 19.27 -1.53 -14.83
CA ASP A 198 20.65 -1.12 -15.13
C ASP A 198 21.69 -2.24 -14.93
N GLY A 199 21.35 -3.45 -15.38
CA GLY A 199 22.16 -4.66 -15.26
C GLY A 199 21.86 -5.49 -14.01
N ILE A 200 21.05 -4.97 -13.07
CA ILE A 200 20.61 -5.70 -11.89
C ILE A 200 19.31 -6.44 -12.22
N LYS A 201 19.38 -7.77 -12.29
CA LYS A 201 18.21 -8.62 -12.54
C LYS A 201 17.44 -8.86 -11.26
N ILE A 202 16.24 -8.31 -11.17
CA ILE A 202 15.31 -8.48 -10.04
C ILE A 202 14.29 -9.55 -10.42
N ASN A 203 14.29 -10.66 -9.70
CA ASN A 203 13.30 -11.72 -9.85
C ASN A 203 12.09 -11.43 -8.97
N ILE A 204 10.91 -11.40 -9.58
CA ILE A 204 9.65 -11.04 -8.95
C ILE A 204 8.71 -12.23 -9.03
N GLY A 205 8.08 -12.56 -7.90
CA GLY A 205 6.97 -13.51 -7.83
C GLY A 205 5.70 -12.80 -7.40
N ILE A 206 4.58 -13.13 -8.04
CA ILE A 206 3.25 -12.60 -7.73
C ILE A 206 2.32 -13.78 -7.48
N ALA A 207 1.78 -13.88 -6.27
CA ALA A 207 0.72 -14.82 -5.93
C ALA A 207 -0.63 -14.09 -5.87
N HIS A 208 -1.61 -14.56 -6.64
CA HIS A 208 -2.99 -14.06 -6.63
C HIS A 208 -3.87 -15.02 -5.84
N GLY A 209 -4.31 -14.59 -4.66
CA GLY A 209 -5.14 -15.39 -3.76
C GLY A 209 -4.30 -16.24 -2.79
N LEU A 210 -4.80 -16.41 -1.55
CA LEU A 210 -4.07 -17.10 -0.48
C LEU A 210 -3.84 -18.59 -0.76
N SER A 211 -4.65 -19.23 -1.60
CA SER A 211 -4.43 -20.63 -1.99
C SER A 211 -3.17 -20.85 -2.82
N ASN A 212 -2.65 -19.77 -3.43
CA ASN A 212 -1.47 -19.79 -4.29
C ASN A 212 -0.23 -19.20 -3.60
N ALA A 213 -0.38 -18.72 -2.36
CA ALA A 213 0.64 -17.99 -1.60
C ALA A 213 1.45 -18.90 -0.68
#